data_AF-A0A317LM38-F1
#
_entry.id   AF-A0A317LM38-F1
#
_cell.length_a   1.000
_cell.length_b   1.000
_cell.length_c   1.000
_cell.angle_alpha   90.00
_cell.angle_beta   90.00
_cell.angle_gamma   90.00
#
_symmetry.space_group_name_H-M   'P 1'
#
loop_
_entity.id
_entity.type
_entity.pdbx_description
1 polymer ?
#
loop_
_entity_poly.entity_id
_entity_poly.type
_entity_poly.pdbx_seq_one_letter_code
_entity_poly.pdbx_strand_id
1 'polypeptide(L)'
;MKKTILYLSLFLFANTTKAFAQSWIDQLRTFRDAVYQRDKEKAKQFFNFPMSDPGDGFWEVAEQDAKGDTRTHLERLHEKQYALTEELFILYFDQIFYKTFVKSFLKLPTKMLYEKGEAGVVDLTDDKINFYGMSARYDSADNTLTLSVIGRSEEKDENGEYFEGGGEYAYIYRFRIINGQLKFDKFYRAG
;
A
#
# COMPACT_ATOMS: atom_id res chain seq x y z
N MET A 1 -18.66 33.52 59.43
CA MET A 1 -17.91 33.12 58.22
C MET A 1 -18.64 31.94 57.56
N LYS A 2 -19.38 32.16 56.46
CA LYS A 2 -20.03 31.08 55.69
C LYS A 2 -19.32 30.97 54.35
N LYS A 3 -18.80 29.79 54.05
CA LYS A 3 -17.99 29.47 52.86
C LYS A 3 -18.90 29.31 51.64
N THR A 4 -18.49 29.98 50.57
CA THR A 4 -18.99 29.94 49.19
C THR A 4 -18.82 28.53 48.62
N ILE A 5 -19.85 27.97 47.98
CA ILE A 5 -19.72 26.80 47.09
C ILE A 5 -20.03 27.29 45.68
N LEU A 6 -18.99 27.36 44.86
CA LEU A 6 -19.03 27.72 43.46
C LEU A 6 -19.39 26.46 42.66
N TYR A 7 -20.56 26.43 42.01
CA TYR A 7 -20.91 25.36 41.09
C TYR A 7 -20.14 25.54 39.77
N LEU A 8 -19.22 24.63 39.49
CA LEU A 8 -18.50 24.53 38.23
C LEU A 8 -19.33 23.66 37.27
N SER A 9 -20.08 24.29 36.38
CA SER A 9 -20.78 23.61 35.29
C SER A 9 -19.77 23.22 34.21
N LEU A 10 -19.31 21.97 34.22
CA LEU A 10 -18.50 21.39 33.15
C LEU A 10 -19.43 21.06 31.96
N PHE A 11 -19.47 21.94 30.96
CA PHE A 11 -20.02 21.57 29.65
C PHE A 11 -19.05 20.60 28.98
N LEU A 12 -19.33 19.30 29.07
CA LEU A 12 -18.76 18.33 28.14
C LEU A 12 -19.37 18.58 26.76
N PHE A 13 -18.62 19.22 25.88
CA PHE A 13 -18.85 19.08 24.45
C PHE A 13 -18.52 17.65 24.06
N ALA A 14 -19.54 16.79 24.07
CA ALA A 14 -19.49 15.57 23.30
C ALA A 14 -19.42 15.97 21.82
N ASN A 15 -18.20 16.09 21.29
CA ASN A 15 -17.97 16.02 19.85
C ASN A 15 -18.36 14.62 19.40
N THR A 16 -19.67 14.41 19.22
CA THR A 16 -20.18 13.30 18.43
C THR A 16 -19.85 13.63 16.99
N THR A 17 -18.59 13.38 16.61
CA THR A 17 -18.32 13.06 15.23
C THR A 17 -19.19 11.84 14.93
N LYS A 18 -20.32 12.08 14.25
CA LYS A 18 -20.91 11.06 13.39
C LYS A 18 -19.83 10.76 12.34
N ALA A 19 -18.83 9.97 12.72
CA ALA A 19 -18.05 9.22 11.78
C ALA A 19 -19.08 8.31 11.10
N PHE A 20 -19.59 8.75 9.97
CA PHE A 20 -20.08 7.82 8.97
C PHE A 20 -18.99 6.75 8.90
N ALA A 21 -19.32 5.52 9.31
CA ALA A 21 -18.38 4.42 9.23
C ALA A 21 -17.93 4.35 7.78
N GLN A 22 -16.73 4.86 7.51
CA GLN A 22 -16.23 4.99 6.15
C GLN A 22 -16.13 3.58 5.59
N SER A 23 -16.76 3.31 4.46
CA SER A 23 -16.69 1.97 3.86
C SER A 23 -15.24 1.60 3.53
N TRP A 24 -14.93 0.32 3.40
CA TRP A 24 -13.56 -0.10 3.04
C TRP A 24 -13.11 0.49 1.69
N ILE A 25 -14.04 0.72 0.75
CA ILE A 25 -13.70 1.34 -0.53
C ILE A 25 -13.41 2.84 -0.38
N ASP A 26 -14.11 3.54 0.52
CA ASP A 26 -13.81 4.93 0.80
C ASP A 26 -12.48 5.07 1.54
N GLN A 27 -12.16 4.12 2.43
CA GLN A 27 -10.86 4.00 3.07
C GLN A 27 -9.75 3.72 2.04
N LEU A 28 -9.98 2.85 1.06
CA LEU A 28 -9.05 2.62 -0.04
C LEU A 28 -8.77 3.89 -0.85
N ARG A 29 -9.81 4.69 -1.14
CA ARG A 29 -9.66 6.00 -1.80
C ARG A 29 -8.84 6.97 -0.96
N THR A 30 -9.10 7.02 0.35
CA THR A 30 -8.30 7.84 1.28
C THR A 30 -6.84 7.40 1.31
N PHE A 31 -6.57 6.10 1.32
CA PHE A 31 -5.23 5.56 1.25
C PHE A 31 -4.55 5.93 -0.07
N ARG A 32 -5.24 5.76 -1.20
CA ARG A 32 -4.77 6.15 -2.53
C ARG A 32 -4.37 7.62 -2.60
N ASP A 33 -5.24 8.49 -2.11
CA ASP A 33 -5.02 9.94 -2.14
C ASP A 33 -3.85 10.32 -1.23
N ALA A 34 -3.73 9.69 -0.05
CA ALA A 34 -2.60 9.88 0.86
C ALA A 34 -1.27 9.44 0.23
N VAL A 35 -1.24 8.27 -0.42
CA VAL A 35 -0.07 7.78 -1.15
C VAL A 35 0.32 8.76 -2.27
N TYR A 36 -0.64 9.18 -3.09
CA TYR A 36 -0.40 10.10 -4.20
C TYR A 36 0.13 11.47 -3.73
N GLN A 37 -0.46 12.02 -2.67
CA GLN A 37 -0.08 13.31 -2.11
C GLN A 37 1.17 13.24 -1.21
N ARG A 38 1.72 12.05 -0.99
CA ARG A 38 2.82 11.79 -0.05
C ARG A 38 2.47 12.24 1.38
N ASP A 39 1.19 12.14 1.75
CA ASP A 39 0.71 12.36 3.12
C ASP A 39 1.03 11.12 3.96
N LYS A 40 2.27 11.08 4.45
CA LYS A 40 2.80 9.96 5.25
C LYS A 40 2.02 9.78 6.55
N GLU A 41 1.56 10.87 7.16
CA GLU A 41 0.77 10.85 8.40
C GLU A 41 -0.60 10.20 8.20
N LYS A 42 -1.21 10.39 7.03
CA LYS A 42 -2.47 9.73 6.68
C LYS A 42 -2.26 8.30 6.21
N ALA A 43 -1.27 8.06 5.35
CA ALA A 43 -1.00 6.73 4.80
C ALA A 43 -0.57 5.73 5.89
N LYS A 44 0.20 6.16 6.90
CA LYS A 44 0.66 5.28 7.99
C LYS A 44 -0.50 4.76 8.86
N GLN A 45 -1.67 5.41 8.86
CA GLN A 45 -2.85 4.97 9.63
C GLN A 45 -3.43 3.62 9.13
N PHE A 46 -3.10 3.25 7.89
CA PHE A 46 -3.49 1.97 7.29
C PHE A 46 -2.57 0.82 7.72
N PHE A 47 -1.50 1.08 8.45
CA PHE A 47 -0.52 0.08 8.90
C PHE A 47 -0.63 -0.13 10.41
N ASN A 48 -0.15 -1.28 10.88
CA ASN A 48 -0.03 -1.57 12.31
C ASN A 48 1.46 -1.76 12.62
N PHE A 49 2.14 -0.68 13.03
CA PHE A 49 3.56 -0.74 13.34
C PHE A 49 3.85 -1.21 14.77
N PRO A 50 5.01 -1.84 15.01
CA PRO A 50 5.90 -2.39 13.98
C PRO A 50 5.28 -3.63 13.33
N MET A 51 5.50 -3.82 12.02
CA MET A 51 5.12 -5.05 11.35
C MET A 51 6.31 -5.99 11.33
N SER A 52 6.25 -7.05 12.14
CA SER A 52 7.35 -8.01 12.27
C SER A 52 7.63 -8.79 10.98
N ASP A 53 6.60 -9.04 10.17
CA ASP A 53 6.69 -9.64 8.84
C ASP A 53 5.89 -8.79 7.85
N PRO A 54 6.51 -7.78 7.21
CA PRO A 54 5.84 -6.99 6.18
C PRO A 54 5.67 -7.78 4.86
N GLY A 55 6.30 -8.94 4.74
CA GLY A 55 6.18 -9.85 3.63
C GLY A 55 7.47 -10.16 2.88
N ASP A 56 7.50 -11.36 2.29
CA ASP A 56 8.62 -11.82 1.47
C ASP A 56 8.71 -10.93 0.21
N GLY A 57 9.89 -10.37 -0.02
CA GLY A 57 10.13 -9.40 -1.09
C GLY A 57 9.67 -7.97 -0.79
N PHE A 58 9.16 -7.64 0.41
CA PHE A 58 8.76 -6.27 0.75
C PHE A 58 9.93 -5.28 0.58
N TRP A 59 11.09 -5.62 1.15
CA TRP A 59 12.28 -4.78 1.05
C TRP A 59 12.93 -4.86 -0.35
N GLU A 60 12.90 -6.02 -1.00
CA GLU A 60 13.38 -6.20 -2.39
C GLU A 60 12.69 -5.23 -3.36
N VAL A 61 11.37 -5.07 -3.27
CA VAL A 61 10.64 -4.13 -4.13
C VAL A 61 11.00 -2.69 -3.85
N ALA A 62 11.25 -2.35 -2.58
CA ALA A 62 11.71 -1.01 -2.20
C ALA A 62 13.12 -0.70 -2.78
N GLU A 63 13.95 -1.72 -3.04
CA GLU A 63 15.28 -1.57 -3.62
C GLU A 63 15.26 -1.22 -5.12
N GLN A 64 14.19 -1.55 -5.85
CA GLN A 64 14.19 -1.58 -7.32
C GLN A 64 14.69 -0.29 -7.98
N ASP A 65 14.25 0.87 -7.47
CA ASP A 65 14.64 2.19 -7.97
C ASP A 65 15.63 2.92 -7.03
N ALA A 66 16.07 2.26 -5.95
CA ALA A 66 17.00 2.82 -4.99
C ALA A 66 18.44 2.88 -5.55
N LYS A 67 19.21 3.90 -5.13
CA LYS A 67 20.61 4.11 -5.55
C LYS A 67 21.48 4.49 -4.36
N GLY A 68 22.78 4.22 -4.48
CA GLY A 68 23.79 4.58 -3.47
C GLY A 68 23.44 4.03 -2.09
N ASP A 69 23.68 4.84 -1.05
CA ASP A 69 23.49 4.43 0.35
C ASP A 69 22.06 3.96 0.68
N THR A 70 21.05 4.52 0.00
CA THR A 70 19.65 4.11 0.16
C THR A 70 19.47 2.65 -0.23
N ARG A 71 20.05 2.23 -1.36
CA ARG A 71 19.98 0.85 -1.83
C ARG A 71 20.70 -0.08 -0.86
N THR A 72 21.93 0.27 -0.48
CA THR A 72 22.72 -0.53 0.47
C THR A 72 22.02 -0.69 1.82
N HIS A 73 21.24 0.31 2.26
CA HIS A 73 20.48 0.17 3.50
C HIS A 73 19.25 -0.74 3.32
N LEU A 74 18.50 -0.61 2.24
CA LEU A 74 17.35 -1.47 1.95
C LEU A 74 17.76 -2.94 1.78
N GLU A 75 18.86 -3.22 1.08
CA GLU A 75 19.45 -4.56 0.95
C GLU A 75 19.73 -5.20 2.32
N ARG A 76 20.29 -4.42 3.27
CA ARG A 76 20.50 -4.91 4.65
C ARG A 76 19.20 -5.17 5.40
N LEU A 77 18.14 -4.41 5.16
CA LEU A 77 16.83 -4.64 5.76
C LEU A 77 16.21 -5.93 5.21
N HIS A 78 16.36 -6.16 3.90
CA HIS A 78 15.93 -7.38 3.23
C HIS A 78 16.66 -8.62 3.76
N GLU A 79 18.00 -8.63 3.75
CA GLU A 79 18.82 -9.76 4.21
C GLU A 79 18.50 -10.18 5.65
N LYS A 80 18.18 -9.20 6.50
CA LYS A 80 17.86 -9.42 7.91
C LYS A 80 16.38 -9.60 8.20
N GLN A 81 15.53 -9.58 7.16
CA GLN A 81 14.07 -9.64 7.28
C GLN A 81 13.55 -8.65 8.33
N TYR A 82 14.03 -7.41 8.26
CA TYR A 82 13.78 -6.43 9.30
C TYR A 82 12.30 -6.04 9.36
N ALA A 83 11.78 -5.84 10.58
CA ALA A 83 10.42 -5.36 10.77
C ALA A 83 10.22 -3.98 10.14
N LEU A 84 9.06 -3.74 9.52
CA LEU A 84 8.70 -2.40 9.09
C LEU A 84 8.27 -1.58 10.32
N THR A 85 9.10 -0.64 10.74
CA THR A 85 8.76 0.35 11.77
C THR A 85 8.12 1.59 11.13
N GLU A 86 7.48 2.43 11.95
CA GLU A 86 6.93 3.70 11.46
C GLU A 86 8.02 4.62 10.91
N GLU A 87 9.20 4.65 11.55
CA GLU A 87 10.36 5.42 11.09
C GLU A 87 10.84 4.95 9.72
N LEU A 88 10.96 3.64 9.51
CA LEU A 88 11.34 3.06 8.23
C LEU A 88 10.27 3.29 7.15
N PHE A 89 8.99 3.22 7.51
CA PHE A 89 7.89 3.56 6.61
C PHE A 89 7.96 5.01 6.13
N ILE A 90 8.23 5.95 7.05
CA ILE A 90 8.36 7.37 6.71
C ILE A 90 9.61 7.60 5.85
N LEU A 91 10.73 6.95 6.19
CA LEU A 91 12.02 7.08 5.50
C LEU A 91 11.93 6.55 4.06
N TYR A 92 11.33 5.38 3.87
CA TYR A 92 11.27 4.67 2.59
C TYR A 92 9.92 4.76 1.88
N PHE A 93 9.10 5.74 2.24
CA PHE A 93 7.75 5.89 1.71
C PHE A 93 7.68 5.82 0.18
N ASP A 94 8.57 6.53 -0.51
CA ASP A 94 8.57 6.60 -1.98
C ASP A 94 9.13 5.33 -2.63
N GLN A 95 9.92 4.53 -1.91
CA GLN A 95 10.39 3.22 -2.35
C GLN A 95 9.31 2.15 -2.15
N ILE A 96 8.63 2.17 -1.01
CA ILE A 96 7.50 1.27 -0.70
C ILE A 96 6.36 1.50 -1.72
N PHE A 97 6.08 2.77 -2.05
CA PHE A 97 5.10 3.17 -3.05
C PHE A 97 5.78 3.79 -4.27
N TYR A 98 6.54 2.97 -4.99
CA TYR A 98 7.24 3.35 -6.20
C TYR A 98 6.30 3.92 -7.28
N LYS A 99 6.88 4.71 -8.20
CA LYS A 99 6.15 5.53 -9.17
C LYS A 99 5.07 4.77 -9.94
N THR A 100 5.34 3.53 -10.34
CA THR A 100 4.39 2.70 -11.09
C THR A 100 3.22 2.25 -10.24
N PHE A 101 3.44 1.88 -8.97
CA PHE A 101 2.35 1.62 -8.03
C PHE A 101 1.43 2.84 -7.92
N VAL A 102 1.98 4.05 -7.70
CA VAL A 102 1.16 5.27 -7.54
C VAL A 102 0.36 5.57 -8.81
N LYS A 103 1.01 5.55 -9.98
CA LYS A 103 0.36 5.84 -11.27
C LYS A 103 -0.79 4.88 -11.57
N SER A 104 -0.58 3.59 -11.30
CA SER A 104 -1.58 2.55 -11.55
C SER A 104 -2.72 2.61 -10.55
N PHE A 105 -2.42 2.84 -9.27
CA PHE A 105 -3.41 2.95 -8.21
C PHE A 105 -4.37 4.12 -8.44
N LEU A 106 -3.87 5.26 -8.93
CA LEU A 106 -4.70 6.41 -9.32
C LEU A 106 -5.75 6.07 -10.38
N LYS A 107 -5.38 5.23 -11.35
CA LYS A 107 -6.26 4.85 -12.47
C LYS A 107 -7.26 3.74 -12.10
N LEU A 108 -7.07 3.06 -10.97
CA LEU A 108 -7.89 1.91 -10.57
C LEU A 108 -9.38 2.31 -10.44
N PRO A 109 -10.31 1.66 -11.17
CA PRO A 109 -11.72 2.00 -11.16
C PRO A 109 -12.41 1.49 -9.89
N THR A 110 -12.26 2.21 -8.78
CA THR A 110 -12.79 1.84 -7.44
C THR A 110 -14.30 1.58 -7.39
N LYS A 111 -15.09 2.21 -8.28
CA LYS A 111 -16.54 1.90 -8.40
C LYS A 111 -16.76 0.47 -8.87
N MET A 112 -16.03 0.03 -9.90
CA MET A 112 -16.11 -1.34 -10.42
C MET A 112 -15.63 -2.34 -9.36
N LEU A 113 -14.52 -2.03 -8.67
CA LEU A 113 -14.01 -2.85 -7.57
C LEU A 113 -15.07 -3.07 -6.48
N TYR A 114 -15.78 -2.00 -6.10
CA TYR A 114 -16.83 -2.09 -5.09
C TYR A 114 -18.05 -2.88 -5.55
N GLU A 115 -18.47 -2.72 -6.79
CA GLU A 115 -19.68 -3.35 -7.34
C GLU A 115 -19.47 -4.83 -7.71
N LYS A 116 -18.27 -5.19 -8.18
CA LYS A 116 -17.97 -6.53 -8.73
C LYS A 116 -16.99 -7.35 -7.90
N GLY A 117 -16.32 -6.74 -6.93
CA GLY A 117 -15.22 -7.37 -6.20
C GLY A 117 -13.90 -7.40 -6.98
N GLU A 118 -13.85 -6.90 -8.21
CA GLU A 118 -12.62 -6.84 -9.01
C GLU A 118 -12.58 -5.62 -9.93
N ALA A 119 -11.37 -5.17 -10.22
CA ALA A 119 -11.08 -4.08 -11.12
C ALA A 119 -9.64 -4.19 -11.65
N GLY A 120 -9.37 -3.59 -12.80
CA GLY A 120 -8.01 -3.52 -13.31
C GLY A 120 -7.80 -2.37 -14.26
N VAL A 121 -6.52 -2.06 -14.47
CA VAL A 121 -6.03 -1.11 -15.46
C VAL A 121 -4.84 -1.77 -16.16
N VAL A 122 -4.88 -1.76 -17.49
CA VAL A 122 -3.78 -2.17 -18.36
C VAL A 122 -3.23 -0.94 -19.10
N ASP A 123 -2.08 -1.09 -19.74
CA ASP A 123 -1.42 -0.08 -20.58
C ASP A 123 -0.96 1.19 -19.85
N LEU A 124 -0.19 1.00 -18.78
CA LEU A 124 0.60 2.07 -18.18
C LEU A 124 1.83 2.39 -19.04
N THR A 125 1.72 3.20 -20.09
CA THR A 125 2.88 3.68 -20.88
C THR A 125 3.74 4.64 -20.02
N ASP A 126 5.08 4.69 -20.09
CA ASP A 126 6.00 4.73 -21.25
C ASP A 126 7.12 3.67 -21.25
N ASP A 127 7.10 2.67 -20.36
CA ASP A 127 8.19 1.68 -20.26
C ASP A 127 7.60 0.28 -20.00
N LYS A 128 7.07 -0.33 -21.06
CA LYS A 128 6.33 -1.62 -21.05
C LYS A 128 7.17 -2.82 -20.63
N ILE A 129 8.46 -2.61 -20.40
CA ILE A 129 9.45 -3.65 -20.17
C ILE A 129 9.28 -4.31 -18.80
N ASN A 130 8.91 -3.55 -17.75
CA ASN A 130 8.87 -4.08 -16.37
C ASN A 130 7.48 -4.11 -15.74
N PHE A 131 6.56 -3.21 -16.10
CA PHE A 131 5.22 -3.18 -15.53
C PHE A 131 4.21 -2.64 -16.54
N TYR A 132 3.03 -3.27 -16.62
CA TYR A 132 2.01 -2.87 -17.60
C TYR A 132 0.64 -2.61 -16.99
N GLY A 133 0.38 -2.99 -15.73
CA GLY A 133 -0.94 -2.82 -15.16
C GLY A 133 -1.02 -2.93 -13.64
N MET A 134 -2.23 -2.70 -13.14
CA MET A 134 -2.64 -3.07 -11.78
C MET A 134 -3.99 -3.78 -11.85
N SER A 135 -4.13 -4.88 -11.12
CA SER A 135 -5.42 -5.47 -10.79
C SER A 135 -5.72 -5.31 -9.30
N ALA A 136 -6.99 -5.27 -8.94
CA ALA A 136 -7.46 -5.31 -7.57
C ALA A 136 -8.58 -6.31 -7.43
N ARG A 137 -8.56 -7.07 -6.33
CA ARG A 137 -9.58 -8.07 -6.01
C ARG A 137 -9.92 -8.01 -4.53
N TYR A 138 -11.20 -7.87 -4.25
CA TYR A 138 -11.79 -8.01 -2.92
C TYR A 138 -12.44 -9.39 -2.80
N ASP A 139 -12.04 -10.14 -1.79
CA ASP A 139 -12.64 -11.41 -1.42
C ASP A 139 -13.46 -11.23 -0.13
N SER A 140 -14.77 -11.45 -0.23
CA SER A 140 -15.69 -11.29 0.89
C SER A 140 -15.65 -12.46 1.87
N ALA A 141 -15.11 -13.62 1.48
CA ALA A 141 -15.08 -14.79 2.34
C ALA A 141 -14.08 -14.61 3.49
N ASP A 142 -12.97 -13.92 3.25
CA ASP A 142 -11.92 -13.65 4.23
C ASP A 142 -11.72 -12.15 4.52
N ASN A 143 -12.51 -11.27 3.89
CA ASN A 143 -12.42 -9.81 3.98
C ASN A 143 -11.04 -9.28 3.56
N THR A 144 -10.47 -9.86 2.51
CA THR A 144 -9.17 -9.49 1.97
C THR A 144 -9.32 -8.62 0.73
N LEU A 145 -8.55 -7.53 0.66
CA LEU A 145 -8.33 -6.75 -0.56
C LEU A 145 -6.89 -6.93 -1.01
N THR A 146 -6.69 -7.27 -2.28
CA THR A 146 -5.37 -7.33 -2.91
C THR A 146 -5.25 -6.26 -3.98
N LEU A 147 -4.11 -5.58 -4.02
CA LEU A 147 -3.69 -4.71 -5.12
C LEU A 147 -2.43 -5.32 -5.74
N SER A 148 -2.50 -5.74 -6.99
CA SER A 148 -1.41 -6.42 -7.68
C SER A 148 -0.88 -5.50 -8.78
N VAL A 149 0.36 -5.02 -8.67
CA VAL A 149 1.05 -4.36 -9.79
C VAL A 149 1.70 -5.44 -10.64
N ILE A 150 1.36 -5.49 -11.92
CA ILE A 150 1.66 -6.61 -12.81
C ILE A 150 2.73 -6.19 -13.82
N GLY A 151 3.71 -7.07 -13.99
CA GLY A 151 4.85 -6.92 -14.87
C GLY A 151 5.17 -8.18 -15.67
N ARG A 152 6.14 -8.03 -16.57
CA ARG A 152 6.75 -9.12 -17.32
C ARG A 152 8.25 -8.99 -17.18
N SER A 153 8.94 -10.11 -16.97
CA SER A 153 10.39 -10.11 -17.10
C SER A 153 10.77 -10.15 -18.57
N GLU A 154 11.93 -9.62 -18.91
CA GLU A 154 12.56 -9.87 -20.19
C GLU A 154 13.66 -10.92 -20.01
N GLU A 155 13.70 -11.93 -20.87
CA GLU A 155 14.87 -12.76 -21.04
C GLU A 155 15.64 -12.29 -22.28
N LYS A 156 16.96 -12.17 -22.12
CA LYS A 156 17.87 -11.91 -23.23
C LYS A 156 18.50 -13.23 -23.65
N ASP A 157 18.60 -13.46 -24.95
CA ASP A 157 19.35 -14.58 -25.49
C ASP A 157 20.87 -14.37 -25.29
N GLU A 158 21.66 -15.35 -25.74
CA GLU A 158 23.12 -15.30 -25.72
C GLU A 158 23.73 -14.13 -26.51
N ASN A 159 22.96 -13.52 -27.41
CA ASN A 159 23.35 -12.37 -28.23
C ASN A 159 22.87 -11.03 -27.64
N GLY A 160 22.16 -11.05 -26.50
CA GLY A 160 21.59 -9.88 -25.88
C GLY A 160 20.28 -9.39 -26.51
N GLU A 161 19.70 -10.17 -27.44
CA GLU A 161 18.40 -9.92 -28.04
C GLU A 161 17.27 -10.38 -27.12
N TYR A 162 16.21 -9.59 -27.05
CA TYR A 162 15.03 -9.91 -26.28
C TYR A 162 14.18 -10.95 -27.02
N PHE A 163 13.82 -12.04 -26.35
CA PHE A 163 12.88 -13.02 -26.88
C PHE A 163 11.66 -13.18 -25.96
N GLU A 164 10.53 -13.63 -26.53
CA GLU A 164 9.29 -13.94 -25.80
C GLU A 164 9.46 -15.21 -24.95
N GLY A 165 10.30 -15.14 -23.91
CA GLY A 165 10.52 -16.21 -22.92
C GLY A 165 10.27 -15.81 -21.47
N GLY A 166 10.04 -14.51 -21.21
CA GLY A 166 9.88 -13.99 -19.85
C GLY A 166 8.58 -14.42 -19.16
N GLY A 167 8.64 -14.52 -17.83
CA GLY A 167 7.49 -14.79 -16.97
C GLY A 167 6.69 -13.54 -16.61
N GLU A 168 5.39 -13.71 -16.36
CA GLU A 168 4.59 -12.69 -15.71
C GLU A 168 4.88 -12.70 -14.22
N TYR A 169 5.00 -11.50 -13.63
CA TYR A 169 5.16 -11.37 -12.19
C TYR A 169 4.22 -10.29 -11.64
N ALA A 170 3.95 -10.35 -10.35
CA ALA A 170 3.13 -9.38 -9.65
C ALA A 170 3.70 -9.02 -8.28
N TYR A 171 3.61 -7.74 -7.95
CA TYR A 171 3.86 -7.21 -6.62
C TYR A 171 2.52 -6.93 -5.95
N ILE A 172 2.23 -7.67 -4.88
CA ILE A 172 0.89 -7.78 -4.31
C ILE A 172 0.87 -7.15 -2.92
N TYR A 173 0.10 -6.08 -2.78
CA TYR A 173 -0.18 -5.43 -1.50
C TYR A 173 -1.51 -5.98 -0.98
N ARG A 174 -1.44 -6.77 0.10
CA ARG A 174 -2.62 -7.33 0.75
C ARG A 174 -3.08 -6.44 1.90
N PHE A 175 -4.38 -6.22 1.97
CA PHE A 175 -5.07 -5.56 3.06
C PHE A 175 -6.14 -6.49 3.62
N ARG A 176 -6.40 -6.40 4.92
CA ARG A 176 -7.54 -7.02 5.59
C ARG A 176 -8.50 -5.94 6.07
N ILE A 177 -9.79 -6.23 6.04
CA ILE A 177 -10.82 -5.38 6.63
C ILE A 177 -11.19 -5.94 7.99
N ILE A 178 -10.66 -5.30 9.04
CA ILE A 178 -10.81 -5.75 10.43
C ILE A 178 -11.73 -4.76 11.14
N ASN A 179 -12.90 -5.23 11.61
CA ASN A 179 -13.92 -4.37 12.23
C ASN A 179 -14.29 -3.15 11.36
N GLY A 180 -14.36 -3.38 10.04
CA GLY A 180 -14.65 -2.33 9.06
C GLY A 180 -13.46 -1.43 8.73
N GLN A 181 -12.27 -1.62 9.32
CA GLN A 181 -11.07 -0.83 9.03
C GLN A 181 -10.17 -1.53 8.03
N LEU A 182 -9.77 -0.84 6.96
CA LEU A 182 -8.79 -1.30 6.00
C LEU A 182 -7.39 -1.21 6.63
N LYS A 183 -6.72 -2.35 6.76
CA LYS A 183 -5.37 -2.46 7.30
C LYS A 183 -4.47 -3.22 6.35
N PHE A 184 -3.33 -2.64 6.01
CA PHE A 184 -2.26 -3.34 5.32
C PHE A 184 -1.85 -4.54 6.17
N ASP A 185 -1.67 -5.66 5.50
CA ASP A 185 -1.47 -6.95 6.13
C ASP A 185 -0.10 -7.52 5.81
N LYS A 186 0.18 -7.73 4.53
CA LYS A 186 1.46 -8.27 4.06
C LYS A 186 1.65 -7.99 2.57
N PHE A 187 2.90 -7.92 2.15
CA PHE A 187 3.33 -7.90 0.77
C PHE A 187 3.72 -9.29 0.28
N TYR A 188 3.49 -9.57 -1.00
CA TYR A 188 3.94 -10.80 -1.64
C TYR A 188 4.40 -10.52 -3.06
N ARG A 189 5.36 -11.31 -3.52
CA ARG A 189 5.67 -11.45 -4.94
C ARG A 189 5.06 -12.74 -5.47
N ALA A 190 4.51 -12.69 -6.68
CA ALA A 190 4.08 -13.85 -7.44
C ALA A 190 4.72 -13.79 -8.84
N GLY A 191 4.96 -14.94 -9.46
CA GLY A 191 5.63 -15.06 -10.76
C GLY A 191 6.53 -16.28 -10.82
#